data_AF-A0A810L5P8-F1
#
_entry.id   AF-A0A810L5P8-F1
#
_cell.length_a   1.000
_cell.length_b   1.000
_cell.length_c   1.000
_cell.angle_alpha   90.00
_cell.angle_beta   90.00
_cell.angle_gamma   90.00
#
_symmetry.space_group_name_H-M   'P 1'
#
loop_
_entity.id
_entity.type
_entity.pdbx_description
1 polymer ?
#
loop_
_entity_poly.entity_id
_entity_poly.type
_entity_poly.pdbx_seq_one_letter_code
_entity_poly.pdbx_strand_id
1 'polypeptide(L)'
;MTRCKLTVRDHDGEVIPGIRKVEVLPAADRLLVDVPVGMTVDALRAKTGELANAARALACRVWEVPGSPGEAWVEFQHTDILISTVPALPIPQADESGMVPVDLAAVPVGMREDGTGWTIPLLARHVLVAGRSRSGKGSLIWSVLRYLAPAIRAGLVKVTGIDPKGGMELSIGRPLFTRYEADRAEAMVALLEAEADHMDCVALELAGNVRKFTPSMTHPLHLVIVDELATLTAYAPMDVRRRAEYALGRLLTKGAAVGWVVLGCVQEPSKDIIPMRGLFTYRIALGLDTPSQVDMVLGDGMRDLGALADQIPLTAPGMGYALSEFEKNPFRVRAAYVDDDQIRDMAAEYAPITTDANDVEDIPAAPMAGNRNEGQADEAKRPEPVEVVDLEECPPADVTPVVPDSLLAKLRNLPAADGSDGTEAA
;
A
#
# COMPACT_ATOMS: atom_id res chain seq x y z
N MET A 1 23.49 30.09 1.86
CA MET A 1 24.68 29.25 2.10
C MET A 1 25.65 29.87 3.13
N THR A 2 26.33 30.99 2.85
CA THR A 2 27.34 31.57 3.78
C THR A 2 26.79 31.90 5.17
N ARG A 3 25.62 32.54 5.26
CA ARG A 3 24.96 32.84 6.55
C ARG A 3 24.51 31.60 7.32
N CYS A 4 24.36 30.46 6.64
CA CYS A 4 24.02 29.17 7.23
C CYS A 4 25.28 28.37 7.61
N LYS A 5 26.48 28.98 7.51
CA LYS A 5 27.79 28.35 7.77
C LYS A 5 28.08 27.13 6.90
N LEU A 6 27.59 27.14 5.67
CA LEU A 6 27.90 26.14 4.65
C LEU A 6 29.09 26.61 3.82
N THR A 7 30.29 26.52 4.41
CA THR A 7 31.57 26.88 3.79
C THR A 7 32.59 25.75 4.01
N VAL A 8 33.45 25.53 3.01
CA VAL A 8 34.67 24.73 3.13
C VAL A 8 35.86 25.65 2.85
N ARG A 9 36.98 25.43 3.52
CA ARG A 9 38.20 26.21 3.28
C ARG A 9 39.13 25.43 2.37
N ASP A 10 39.51 26.03 1.26
CA ASP A 10 40.53 25.52 0.33
C ASP A 10 41.74 26.47 0.30
N HIS A 11 42.78 26.13 -0.47
CA HIS A 11 43.99 26.93 -0.67
C HIS A 11 43.69 28.36 -1.13
N ASP A 12 42.63 28.56 -1.92
CA ASP A 12 42.25 29.85 -2.50
C ASP A 12 41.23 30.65 -1.67
N GLY A 13 40.70 30.09 -0.56
CA GLY A 13 39.76 30.79 0.32
C GLY A 13 38.58 29.95 0.79
N GLU A 14 37.48 30.61 1.19
CA GLU A 14 36.23 29.92 1.53
C GLU A 14 35.41 29.64 0.27
N VAL A 15 35.06 28.37 0.08
CA VAL A 15 34.22 27.85 -0.99
C VAL A 15 32.84 27.53 -0.44
N ILE A 16 31.79 27.88 -1.18
CA ILE A 16 30.39 27.58 -0.85
C ILE A 16 29.76 26.74 -1.96
N PRO A 17 28.65 26.02 -1.67
CA PRO A 17 27.87 25.35 -2.70
C PRO A 17 27.45 26.32 -3.82
N GLY A 18 27.77 25.96 -5.05
CA GLY A 18 27.46 26.77 -6.24
C GLY A 18 26.15 26.34 -6.87
N ILE A 19 25.27 27.29 -7.23
CA ILE A 19 24.01 26.96 -7.92
C ILE A 19 24.31 26.70 -9.40
N ARG A 20 23.93 25.51 -9.88
CA ARG A 20 24.11 25.04 -11.26
C ARG A 20 22.84 25.24 -12.10
N LYS A 21 21.69 24.94 -11.52
CA LYS A 21 20.37 25.02 -12.17
C LYS A 21 19.33 25.49 -11.18
N VAL A 22 18.34 26.23 -11.69
CA VAL A 22 17.14 26.65 -10.95
C VAL A 22 15.93 26.15 -11.71
N GLU A 23 15.00 25.50 -11.02
CA GLU A 23 13.68 25.13 -11.51
C GLU A 23 12.63 25.81 -10.64
N VAL A 24 11.73 26.57 -11.26
CA VAL A 24 10.61 27.23 -10.58
C VAL A 24 9.37 26.39 -10.82
N LEU A 25 8.81 25.82 -9.76
CA LEU A 25 7.59 25.02 -9.78
C LEU A 25 6.43 25.85 -9.19
N PRO A 26 5.16 25.47 -9.42
CA PRO A 26 4.02 26.21 -8.89
C PRO A 26 4.01 26.39 -7.36
N ALA A 27 4.63 25.46 -6.62
CA ALA A 27 4.61 25.43 -5.15
C ALA A 27 6.00 25.55 -4.49
N ALA A 28 7.08 25.42 -5.28
CA ALA A 28 8.44 25.28 -4.77
C ALA A 28 9.48 25.71 -5.80
N ASP A 29 10.67 26.09 -5.33
CA ASP A 29 11.85 26.31 -6.17
C ASP A 29 12.89 25.23 -5.89
N ARG A 30 13.44 24.61 -6.95
CA ARG A 30 14.53 23.61 -6.84
C ARG A 30 15.83 24.19 -7.35
N LEU A 31 16.88 24.07 -6.55
CA LEU A 31 18.24 24.44 -6.91
C LEU A 31 19.09 23.18 -7.02
N LEU A 32 19.67 22.94 -8.19
CA LEU A 32 20.76 21.99 -8.31
C LEU A 32 22.03 22.69 -7.84
N VAL A 33 22.66 22.19 -6.79
CA VAL A 33 23.89 22.75 -6.23
C VAL A 33 25.06 21.79 -6.42
N ASP A 34 26.20 22.38 -6.76
CA ASP A 34 27.51 21.74 -6.73
C ASP A 34 28.03 21.77 -5.29
N VAL A 35 28.30 20.60 -4.74
CA VAL A 35 28.75 20.37 -3.36
C VAL A 35 30.28 20.37 -3.35
N PRO A 36 30.91 21.37 -2.70
CA PRO A 36 32.36 21.49 -2.72
C PRO A 36 33.05 20.26 -2.15
N VAL A 37 34.23 19.92 -2.68
CA VAL A 37 35.10 18.89 -2.11
C VAL A 37 35.36 19.19 -0.64
N GLY A 38 35.10 18.22 0.23
CA GLY A 38 35.19 18.38 1.69
C GLY A 38 33.86 18.71 2.39
N MET A 39 32.78 18.95 1.64
CA MET A 39 31.40 19.01 2.14
C MET A 39 30.62 17.76 1.71
N THR A 40 29.71 17.30 2.57
CA THR A 40 28.78 16.21 2.24
C THR A 40 27.38 16.76 2.01
N VAL A 41 26.54 16.00 1.29
CA VAL A 41 25.11 16.33 1.19
C VAL A 41 24.44 16.32 2.56
N ASP A 42 24.92 15.49 3.49
CA ASP A 42 24.43 15.48 4.88
C ASP A 42 24.72 16.79 5.63
N ALA A 43 25.84 17.46 5.32
CA ALA A 43 26.11 18.78 5.87
C ALA A 43 25.09 19.82 5.40
N LEU A 44 24.60 19.71 4.16
CA LEU A 44 23.49 20.53 3.64
C LEU A 44 22.17 20.14 4.32
N ARG A 45 21.86 18.84 4.43
CA ARG A 45 20.65 18.33 5.11
C ARG A 45 20.55 18.83 6.55
N ALA A 46 21.67 18.81 7.28
CA ALA A 46 21.77 19.31 8.65
C ALA A 46 21.48 20.82 8.79
N LYS A 47 21.43 21.55 7.67
CA LYS A 47 21.15 23.00 7.60
C LYS A 47 19.82 23.35 6.94
N THR A 48 18.96 22.38 6.67
CA THR A 48 17.63 22.59 6.07
C THR A 48 16.80 23.62 6.83
N GLY A 49 16.78 23.58 8.17
CA GLY A 49 16.07 24.56 9.00
C GLY A 49 16.59 26.00 8.82
N GLU A 50 17.91 26.20 8.84
CA GLU A 50 18.50 27.53 8.59
C GLU A 50 18.31 27.99 7.14
N LEU A 51 18.36 27.06 6.18
CA LEU A 51 18.14 27.35 4.76
C LEU A 51 16.69 27.77 4.50
N ALA A 52 15.70 27.05 5.03
CA ALA A 52 14.28 27.41 4.91
C ALA A 52 14.03 28.82 5.47
N ASN A 53 14.55 29.11 6.66
CA ASN A 53 14.43 30.43 7.28
C ASN A 53 15.11 31.53 6.44
N ALA A 54 16.30 31.26 5.89
CA ALA A 54 17.01 32.21 5.05
C ALA A 54 16.27 32.52 3.74
N ALA A 55 15.62 31.51 3.15
CA ALA A 55 14.84 31.63 1.92
C ALA A 55 13.40 32.13 2.16
N ARG A 56 12.96 32.29 3.42
CA ARG A 56 11.55 32.52 3.79
C ARG A 56 10.61 31.47 3.18
N ALA A 57 11.09 30.24 3.14
CA ALA A 57 10.34 29.08 2.67
C ALA A 57 9.64 28.38 3.85
N LEU A 58 8.52 27.72 3.56
CA LEU A 58 7.80 26.88 4.52
C LEU A 58 8.62 25.66 4.94
N ALA A 59 9.37 25.09 4.00
CA ALA A 59 10.26 23.96 4.23
C ALA A 59 11.46 24.01 3.28
N CYS A 60 12.55 23.34 3.67
CA CYS A 60 13.70 23.10 2.82
C CYS A 60 14.01 21.61 2.84
N ARG A 61 14.25 21.02 1.67
CA ARG A 61 14.64 19.61 1.55
C ARG A 61 15.90 19.49 0.71
N VAL A 62 16.71 18.48 1.05
CA VAL A 62 17.97 18.24 0.36
C VAL A 62 18.10 16.76 0.04
N TRP A 63 18.35 16.45 -1.23
CA TRP A 63 18.61 15.09 -1.68
C TRP A 63 19.76 15.02 -2.66
N GLU A 64 20.41 13.87 -2.69
CA GLU A 64 21.48 13.55 -3.63
C GLU A 64 20.94 13.35 -5.05
N VAL A 65 21.77 13.66 -6.04
CA VAL A 65 21.50 13.33 -7.44
C VAL A 65 22.01 11.92 -7.73
N PRO A 66 21.14 10.95 -8.11
CA PRO A 66 21.60 9.61 -8.45
C PRO A 66 22.63 9.63 -9.58
N GLY A 67 23.79 9.00 -9.35
CA GLY A 67 24.86 8.90 -10.36
C GLY A 67 25.78 10.14 -10.47
N SER A 68 25.49 11.23 -9.75
CA SER A 68 26.31 12.45 -9.75
C SER A 68 26.85 12.76 -8.34
N PRO A 69 27.94 12.10 -7.90
CA PRO A 69 28.57 12.43 -6.63
C PRO A 69 29.09 13.87 -6.69
N GLY A 70 28.77 14.67 -5.67
CA GLY A 70 29.09 16.10 -5.64
C GLY A 70 27.95 17.00 -6.11
N GLU A 71 26.79 16.46 -6.51
CA GLU A 71 25.60 17.28 -6.78
C GLU A 71 24.47 16.96 -5.79
N ALA A 72 23.75 17.99 -5.40
CA ALA A 72 22.56 17.87 -4.56
C ALA A 72 21.44 18.79 -5.05
N TRP A 73 20.20 18.34 -4.91
CA TRP A 73 19.05 19.21 -5.03
C TRP A 73 18.74 19.84 -3.68
N VAL A 74 18.47 21.14 -3.69
CA VAL A 74 17.94 21.91 -2.56
C VAL A 74 16.60 22.49 -2.99
N GLU A 75 15.52 22.03 -2.39
CA GLU A 75 14.18 22.51 -2.69
C GLU A 75 13.64 23.39 -1.58
N PHE A 76 13.09 24.54 -1.95
CA PHE A 76 12.42 25.49 -1.08
C PHE A 76 10.93 25.49 -1.39
N GLN A 77 10.11 25.05 -0.44
CA GLN A 77 8.66 25.10 -0.59
C GLN A 77 8.13 26.48 -0.18
N HIS A 78 7.39 27.15 -1.07
CA HIS A 78 6.82 28.47 -0.80
C HIS A 78 5.32 28.42 -0.52
N THR A 79 4.62 27.46 -1.13
CA THR A 79 3.18 27.27 -0.96
C THR A 79 2.89 25.82 -0.60
N ASP A 80 2.02 25.59 0.38
CA ASP A 80 1.51 24.26 0.67
C ASP A 80 0.25 23.99 -0.17
N ILE A 81 0.42 23.34 -1.31
CA ILE A 81 -0.70 22.96 -2.19
C ILE A 81 -1.54 21.81 -1.64
N LEU A 82 -1.02 21.07 -0.65
CA LEU A 82 -1.68 19.91 -0.04
C LEU A 82 -2.62 20.28 1.10
N ILE A 83 -2.65 21.57 1.49
CA ILE A 83 -3.55 22.07 2.55
C ILE A 83 -5.01 22.04 2.11
N SER A 84 -5.26 22.22 0.82
CA SER A 84 -6.61 22.19 0.26
C SER A 84 -7.07 20.74 0.13
N THR A 85 -8.33 20.49 0.48
CA THR A 85 -8.93 19.17 0.27
C THR A 85 -8.93 18.84 -1.22
N VAL A 86 -8.30 17.72 -1.56
CA VAL A 86 -8.38 17.14 -2.91
C VAL A 86 -9.76 16.48 -3.03
N PRO A 87 -10.62 16.89 -3.97
CA PRO A 87 -11.93 16.25 -4.15
C PRO A 87 -11.77 14.80 -4.62
N ALA A 88 -12.81 13.99 -4.44
CA ALA A 88 -12.85 12.63 -4.95
C ALA A 88 -12.45 12.59 -6.44
N LEU A 89 -11.48 11.72 -6.76
CA LEU A 89 -11.05 11.52 -8.14
C LEU A 89 -12.19 10.88 -8.95
N PRO A 90 -12.27 11.14 -10.28
CA PRO A 90 -13.29 10.52 -11.11
C PRO A 90 -13.13 9.00 -11.13
N ILE A 91 -14.26 8.29 -11.12
CA ILE A 91 -14.27 6.84 -11.39
C ILE A 91 -13.94 6.65 -12.88
N PRO A 92 -12.97 5.78 -13.24
CA PRO A 92 -12.64 5.51 -14.64
C PRO A 92 -13.87 5.17 -15.47
N GLN A 93 -14.02 5.84 -16.60
CA GLN A 93 -15.12 5.64 -17.54
C GLN A 93 -14.61 4.92 -18.79
N ALA A 94 -15.53 4.33 -19.53
CA ALA A 94 -15.22 3.77 -20.84
C ALA A 94 -14.72 4.87 -21.78
N ASP A 95 -13.64 4.60 -22.50
CA ASP A 95 -13.11 5.45 -23.56
C ASP A 95 -13.96 5.33 -24.85
N GLU A 96 -13.50 5.98 -25.93
CA GLU A 96 -14.19 5.95 -27.24
C GLU A 96 -14.31 4.53 -27.83
N SER A 97 -13.43 3.61 -27.43
CA SER A 97 -13.48 2.19 -27.82
C SER A 97 -14.41 1.37 -26.92
N GLY A 98 -15.06 2.02 -25.95
CA GLY A 98 -15.89 1.39 -24.93
C GLY A 98 -15.08 0.73 -23.82
N MET A 99 -13.75 0.91 -23.78
CA MET A 99 -12.87 0.23 -22.84
C MET A 99 -12.65 1.03 -21.56
N VAL A 100 -12.64 0.41 -20.38
CA VAL A 100 -12.34 1.14 -19.14
C VAL A 100 -10.85 1.01 -18.79
N PRO A 101 -10.05 2.09 -18.86
CA PRO A 101 -8.62 2.01 -18.61
C PRO A 101 -8.35 1.97 -17.10
N VAL A 102 -8.10 0.76 -16.57
CA VAL A 102 -7.70 0.55 -15.17
C VAL A 102 -6.25 0.07 -15.13
N ASP A 103 -5.35 0.90 -14.60
CA ASP A 103 -3.96 0.54 -14.35
C ASP A 103 -3.75 0.16 -12.88
N LEU A 104 -3.68 -1.15 -12.63
CA LEU A 104 -3.47 -1.70 -11.29
C LEU A 104 -2.04 -1.44 -10.76
N ALA A 105 -1.09 -1.10 -11.62
CA ALA A 105 0.27 -0.73 -11.21
C ALA A 105 0.38 0.75 -10.81
N ALA A 106 -0.63 1.59 -11.08
CA ALA A 106 -0.62 3.02 -10.79
C ALA A 106 -2.02 3.54 -10.42
N VAL A 107 -2.59 3.02 -9.32
CA VAL A 107 -3.91 3.41 -8.82
C VAL A 107 -3.90 4.85 -8.28
N PRO A 108 -4.57 5.81 -8.93
CA PRO A 108 -4.65 7.19 -8.47
C PRO A 108 -5.43 7.31 -7.17
N VAL A 109 -4.85 7.99 -6.19
CA VAL A 109 -5.44 8.15 -4.85
C VAL A 109 -5.40 9.59 -4.34
N GLY A 110 -4.73 10.51 -5.04
CA GLY A 110 -4.70 11.91 -4.65
C GLY A 110 -3.61 12.71 -5.35
N MET A 111 -2.91 13.56 -4.60
CA MET A 111 -1.94 14.52 -5.13
C MET A 111 -0.61 14.48 -4.34
N ARG A 112 0.51 14.66 -5.04
CA ARG A 112 1.85 14.86 -4.48
C ARG A 112 2.12 16.35 -4.27
N GLU A 113 3.09 16.67 -3.43
CA GLU A 113 3.47 18.06 -3.12
C GLU A 113 4.05 18.87 -4.30
N ASP A 114 4.47 18.20 -5.37
CA ASP A 114 4.87 18.84 -6.64
C ASP A 114 3.68 19.14 -7.57
N GLY A 115 2.46 18.79 -7.14
CA GLY A 115 1.21 18.99 -7.89
C GLY A 115 0.89 17.85 -8.84
N THR A 116 1.74 16.83 -8.96
CA THR A 116 1.46 15.65 -9.77
C THR A 116 0.47 14.70 -9.08
N GLY A 117 -0.15 13.81 -9.85
CA GLY A 117 -1.03 12.77 -9.32
C GLY A 117 -0.28 11.81 -8.40
N TRP A 118 -0.84 11.55 -7.22
CA TRP A 118 -0.35 10.48 -6.35
C TRP A 118 -1.01 9.16 -6.74
N THR A 119 -0.19 8.19 -7.11
CA THR A 119 -0.60 6.82 -7.41
C THR A 119 0.03 5.83 -6.43
N ILE A 120 -0.70 4.75 -6.15
CA ILE A 120 -0.19 3.58 -5.42
C ILE A 120 -0.16 2.36 -6.34
N PRO A 121 0.90 1.56 -6.31
CA PRO A 121 0.95 0.31 -7.05
C PRO A 121 0.26 -0.80 -6.26
N LEU A 122 -0.79 -1.40 -6.81
CA LEU A 122 -1.38 -2.60 -6.23
C LEU A 122 -0.89 -3.87 -6.94
N LEU A 123 -0.55 -3.78 -8.23
CA LEU A 123 0.05 -4.92 -8.92
C LEU A 123 1.41 -5.27 -8.29
N ALA A 124 1.49 -6.47 -7.74
CA ALA A 124 2.68 -7.07 -7.12
C ALA A 124 3.25 -6.31 -5.89
N ARG A 125 2.47 -5.45 -5.23
CA ARG A 125 2.98 -4.66 -4.08
C ARG A 125 1.96 -4.54 -2.96
N HIS A 126 2.41 -4.90 -1.76
CA HIS A 126 1.62 -4.77 -0.53
C HIS A 126 1.76 -3.37 0.04
N VAL A 127 0.65 -2.82 0.54
CA VAL A 127 0.57 -1.44 1.00
C VAL A 127 0.35 -1.42 2.51
N LEU A 128 1.26 -0.77 3.24
CA LEU A 128 1.10 -0.47 4.67
C LEU A 128 0.71 1.00 4.83
N VAL A 129 -0.37 1.25 5.55
CA VAL A 129 -0.83 2.60 5.90
C VAL A 129 -0.83 2.73 7.40
N ALA A 130 -0.06 3.67 7.93
CA ALA A 130 -0.06 3.98 9.36
C ALA A 130 -0.48 5.42 9.59
N GLY A 131 -1.25 5.66 10.65
CA GLY A 131 -1.65 7.00 11.04
C GLY A 131 -2.65 6.98 12.17
N ARG A 132 -2.58 7.96 13.06
CA ARG A 132 -3.46 8.07 14.23
C ARG A 132 -4.94 8.10 13.87
N SER A 133 -5.82 7.98 14.85
CA SER A 133 -7.27 8.12 14.61
C SER A 133 -7.59 9.43 13.87
N ARG A 134 -8.49 9.37 12.88
CA ARG A 134 -8.86 10.51 12.01
C ARG A 134 -7.72 11.11 11.18
N SER A 135 -6.62 10.40 10.97
CA SER A 135 -5.53 10.80 10.06
C SER A 135 -5.89 10.74 8.57
N GLY A 136 -7.05 10.18 8.21
CA GLY A 136 -7.52 10.05 6.82
C GLY A 136 -7.27 8.69 6.15
N LYS A 137 -7.08 7.62 6.93
CA LYS A 137 -6.94 6.24 6.41
C LYS A 137 -8.10 5.84 5.49
N GLY A 138 -9.34 6.11 5.91
CA GLY A 138 -10.53 5.85 5.11
C GLY A 138 -10.50 6.55 3.74
N SER A 139 -10.05 7.81 3.67
CA SER A 139 -9.94 8.54 2.40
C SER A 139 -9.02 7.84 1.40
N LEU A 140 -7.93 7.23 1.87
CA LEU A 140 -7.04 6.45 1.03
C LEU A 140 -7.72 5.15 0.55
N ILE A 141 -8.31 4.37 1.47
CA ILE A 141 -9.03 3.11 1.14
C ILE A 141 -10.14 3.39 0.11
N TRP A 142 -10.97 4.40 0.35
CA TRP A 142 -12.07 4.74 -0.54
C TRP A 142 -11.60 5.29 -1.88
N SER A 143 -10.48 6.03 -1.92
CA SER A 143 -9.89 6.45 -3.19
C SER A 143 -9.41 5.27 -4.04
N VAL A 144 -8.83 4.24 -3.39
CA VAL A 144 -8.45 2.98 -4.05
C VAL A 144 -9.68 2.28 -4.61
N LEU A 145 -10.68 2.02 -3.77
CA LEU A 145 -11.90 1.32 -4.19
C LEU A 145 -12.64 2.09 -5.29
N ARG A 146 -12.61 3.43 -5.24
CA ARG A 146 -13.21 4.29 -6.26
C ARG A 146 -12.57 4.16 -7.62
N TYR A 147 -11.25 4.14 -7.69
CA TYR A 147 -10.57 3.90 -8.96
C TYR A 147 -10.82 2.47 -9.48
N LEU A 148 -10.84 1.48 -8.58
CA LEU A 148 -11.04 0.07 -8.92
C LEU A 148 -12.50 -0.30 -9.20
N ALA A 149 -13.47 0.56 -8.91
CA ALA A 149 -14.89 0.25 -8.97
C ALA A 149 -15.33 -0.44 -10.29
N PRO A 150 -14.90 0.00 -11.49
CA PRO A 150 -15.23 -0.70 -12.73
C PRO A 150 -14.62 -2.11 -12.83
N ALA A 151 -13.39 -2.30 -12.34
CA ALA A 151 -12.71 -3.60 -12.32
C ALA A 151 -13.30 -4.55 -11.28
N ILE A 152 -13.80 -4.01 -10.15
CA ILE A 152 -14.56 -4.76 -9.14
C ILE A 152 -15.86 -5.26 -9.74
N ARG A 153 -16.64 -4.35 -10.36
CA ARG A 153 -17.90 -4.71 -11.03
C ARG A 153 -17.69 -5.79 -12.10
N ALA A 154 -16.61 -5.68 -12.86
CA ALA A 154 -16.27 -6.63 -13.91
C ALA A 154 -15.74 -7.97 -13.40
N GLY A 155 -15.38 -8.09 -12.11
CA GLY A 155 -14.78 -9.31 -11.55
C GLY A 155 -13.28 -9.48 -11.82
N LEU A 156 -12.61 -8.47 -12.40
CA LEU A 156 -11.15 -8.45 -12.59
C LEU A 156 -10.39 -8.22 -11.27
N VAL A 157 -11.05 -7.56 -10.31
CA VAL A 157 -10.56 -7.37 -8.95
C VAL A 157 -11.60 -7.94 -7.97
N LYS A 158 -11.19 -8.85 -7.10
CA LYS A 158 -11.99 -9.33 -5.97
C LYS A 158 -11.50 -8.67 -4.69
N VAL A 159 -12.42 -8.09 -3.92
CA VAL A 159 -12.06 -7.34 -2.70
C VAL A 159 -12.54 -8.09 -1.47
N THR A 160 -11.62 -8.39 -0.57
CA THR A 160 -11.89 -8.98 0.75
C THR A 160 -11.66 -7.91 1.82
N GLY A 161 -12.69 -7.59 2.60
CA GLY A 161 -12.64 -6.56 3.64
C GLY A 161 -12.65 -7.15 5.05
N ILE A 162 -11.69 -6.75 5.88
CA ILE A 162 -11.61 -7.13 7.29
C ILE A 162 -11.67 -5.83 8.11
N ASP A 163 -12.75 -5.66 8.86
CA ASP A 163 -13.05 -4.45 9.63
C ASP A 163 -13.20 -4.78 11.13
N PRO A 164 -12.09 -4.86 11.88
CA PRO A 164 -12.13 -5.24 13.29
C PRO A 164 -12.77 -4.18 14.20
N LYS A 165 -13.15 -3.02 13.67
CA LYS A 165 -13.81 -1.93 14.41
C LYS A 165 -15.33 -2.01 14.31
N GLY A 166 -15.89 -3.23 14.21
CA GLY A 166 -17.33 -3.47 14.21
C GLY A 166 -18.03 -2.93 12.97
N GLY A 167 -17.31 -2.83 11.86
CA GLY A 167 -17.86 -2.39 10.58
C GLY A 167 -17.94 -0.87 10.40
N MET A 168 -17.44 -0.08 11.34
CA MET A 168 -17.63 1.38 11.33
C MET A 168 -16.95 2.08 10.15
N GLU A 169 -15.94 1.47 9.53
CA GLU A 169 -15.13 2.14 8.50
C GLU A 169 -15.47 1.64 7.10
N LEU A 170 -15.68 0.33 6.93
CA LEU A 170 -15.84 -0.30 5.61
C LEU A 170 -17.29 -0.69 5.27
N SER A 171 -18.18 -0.83 6.27
CA SER A 171 -19.54 -1.34 6.02
C SER A 171 -20.39 -0.44 5.12
N ILE A 172 -20.12 0.87 5.09
CA ILE A 172 -20.80 1.83 4.22
C ILE A 172 -20.70 1.47 2.73
N GLY A 173 -19.62 0.79 2.32
CA GLY A 173 -19.41 0.29 0.96
C GLY A 173 -19.49 -1.23 0.85
N ARG A 174 -20.15 -1.92 1.80
CA ARG A 174 -20.27 -3.38 1.86
C ARG A 174 -20.55 -4.07 0.51
N PRO A 175 -21.43 -3.54 -0.38
CA PRO A 175 -21.69 -4.14 -1.69
C PRO A 175 -20.48 -4.28 -2.62
N LEU A 176 -19.39 -3.52 -2.41
CA LEU A 176 -18.16 -3.63 -3.23
C LEU A 176 -17.30 -4.85 -2.86
N PHE A 177 -17.49 -5.40 -1.66
CA PHE A 177 -16.64 -6.46 -1.13
C PHE A 177 -17.21 -7.84 -1.50
N THR A 178 -16.42 -8.63 -2.22
CA THR A 178 -16.72 -10.03 -2.51
C THR A 178 -16.84 -10.84 -1.21
N ARG A 179 -15.92 -10.61 -0.27
CA ARG A 179 -15.94 -11.21 1.07
C ARG A 179 -15.73 -10.13 2.12
N TYR A 180 -16.38 -10.24 3.26
CA TYR A 180 -16.28 -9.21 4.29
C TYR A 180 -16.56 -9.79 5.66
N GLU A 181 -15.71 -9.48 6.63
CA GLU A 181 -15.91 -9.85 8.03
C GLU A 181 -15.60 -8.66 8.93
N ALA A 182 -16.50 -8.39 9.88
CA ALA A 182 -16.38 -7.30 10.85
C ALA A 182 -16.81 -7.69 12.27
N ASP A 183 -17.24 -8.93 12.47
CA ASP A 183 -17.86 -9.38 13.71
C ASP A 183 -16.80 -9.88 14.71
N ARG A 184 -16.47 -11.17 14.66
CA ARG A 184 -15.57 -11.83 15.63
C ARG A 184 -14.15 -11.97 15.09
N ALA A 185 -13.17 -11.83 15.99
CA ALA A 185 -11.75 -12.00 15.66
C ALA A 185 -11.45 -13.39 15.07
N GLU A 186 -12.13 -14.44 15.55
CA GLU A 186 -11.98 -15.79 14.99
C GLU A 186 -12.46 -15.88 13.53
N ALA A 187 -13.56 -15.21 13.17
CA ALA A 187 -14.10 -15.20 11.81
C ALA A 187 -13.21 -14.38 10.87
N MET A 188 -12.72 -13.22 11.34
CA MET A 188 -11.78 -12.39 10.59
C MET A 188 -10.47 -13.13 10.28
N VAL A 189 -9.93 -13.89 11.24
CA VAL A 189 -8.72 -14.69 11.01
C VAL A 189 -9.00 -15.89 10.12
N ALA A 190 -10.16 -16.55 10.26
CA ALA A 190 -10.55 -17.62 9.35
C ALA A 190 -10.67 -17.11 7.90
N LEU A 191 -11.18 -15.89 7.69
CA LEU A 191 -11.20 -15.24 6.38
C LEU A 191 -9.78 -14.99 5.83
N LEU A 192 -8.84 -14.51 6.66
CA LEU A 192 -7.43 -14.35 6.25
C LEU A 192 -6.79 -15.69 5.87
N GLU A 193 -7.03 -16.74 6.64
CA GLU A 193 -6.53 -18.09 6.35
C GLU A 193 -7.10 -18.60 5.03
N ALA A 194 -8.40 -18.43 4.80
CA ALA A 194 -9.04 -18.82 3.55
C ALA A 194 -8.45 -18.09 2.33
N GLU A 195 -8.14 -16.79 2.44
CA GLU A 195 -7.43 -16.08 1.37
C GLU A 195 -6.01 -16.62 1.15
N ALA A 196 -5.29 -16.93 2.23
CA ALA A 196 -3.94 -17.49 2.14
C ALA A 196 -3.94 -18.90 1.52
N ASP A 197 -4.92 -19.73 1.86
CA ASP A 197 -5.09 -21.07 1.31
C ASP A 197 -5.46 -21.02 -0.17
N HIS A 198 -6.40 -20.16 -0.54
CA HIS A 198 -6.76 -19.94 -1.95
C HIS A 198 -5.56 -19.44 -2.76
N MET A 199 -4.80 -18.48 -2.23
CA MET A 199 -3.57 -18.01 -2.85
C MET A 199 -2.56 -19.15 -3.07
N ASP A 200 -2.36 -20.04 -2.09
CA ASP A 200 -1.42 -21.16 -2.22
C ASP A 200 -1.91 -22.19 -3.25
N CYS A 201 -3.21 -22.43 -3.39
CA CYS A 201 -3.76 -23.25 -4.48
C CYS A 201 -3.45 -22.66 -5.86
N VAL A 202 -3.73 -21.37 -6.06
CA VAL A 202 -3.43 -20.69 -7.33
C VAL A 202 -1.92 -20.63 -7.59
N ALA A 203 -1.11 -20.48 -6.55
CA ALA A 203 0.35 -20.50 -6.69
C ALA A 203 0.85 -21.86 -7.22
N LEU A 204 0.26 -22.97 -6.78
CA LEU A 204 0.58 -24.31 -7.30
C LEU A 204 0.18 -24.47 -8.76
N GLU A 205 -0.98 -23.94 -9.16
CA GLU A 205 -1.46 -23.96 -10.54
C GLU A 205 -0.54 -23.17 -11.49
N LEU A 206 -0.12 -21.98 -11.07
CA LEU A 206 0.70 -21.07 -11.87
C LEU A 206 2.20 -21.46 -11.89
N ALA A 207 2.64 -22.28 -10.94
CA ALA A 207 4.03 -22.68 -10.78
C ALA A 207 4.59 -23.30 -12.08
N GLY A 208 5.70 -22.75 -12.58
CA GLY A 208 6.36 -23.21 -13.80
C GLY A 208 5.66 -22.82 -15.11
N ASN A 209 4.44 -22.29 -15.04
CA ASN A 209 3.61 -21.94 -16.20
C ASN A 209 3.58 -20.44 -16.48
N VAL A 210 3.66 -19.60 -15.44
CA VAL A 210 3.57 -18.14 -15.55
C VAL A 210 4.77 -17.47 -14.89
N ARG A 211 5.50 -16.64 -15.67
CA ARG A 211 6.66 -15.87 -15.17
C ARG A 211 6.27 -14.54 -14.51
N LYS A 212 5.18 -13.93 -14.96
CA LYS A 212 4.67 -12.65 -14.45
C LYS A 212 3.15 -12.70 -14.39
N PHE A 213 2.59 -12.54 -13.20
CA PHE A 213 1.15 -12.50 -13.01
C PHE A 213 0.53 -11.30 -13.75
N THR A 214 -0.58 -11.58 -14.42
CA THR A 214 -1.37 -10.63 -15.20
C THR A 214 -2.83 -10.91 -14.86
N PRO A 215 -3.52 -10.01 -14.14
CA PRO A 215 -4.92 -10.19 -13.79
C PRO A 215 -5.78 -10.54 -15.00
N SER A 216 -6.65 -11.53 -14.84
CA SER A 216 -7.62 -11.96 -15.84
C SER A 216 -8.94 -12.31 -15.15
N MET A 217 -9.96 -12.65 -15.92
CA MET A 217 -11.23 -13.13 -15.37
C MET A 217 -11.09 -14.50 -14.69
N THR A 218 -10.14 -15.32 -15.12
CA THR A 218 -9.87 -16.63 -14.52
C THR A 218 -8.99 -16.50 -13.28
N HIS A 219 -8.04 -15.56 -13.29
CA HIS A 219 -7.18 -15.26 -12.16
C HIS A 219 -7.25 -13.75 -11.88
N PRO A 220 -8.30 -13.29 -11.17
CA PRO A 220 -8.45 -11.88 -10.84
C PRO A 220 -7.39 -11.43 -9.83
N LEU A 221 -7.21 -10.13 -9.69
CA LEU A 221 -6.44 -9.57 -8.58
C LEU A 221 -7.26 -9.67 -7.29
N HIS A 222 -6.69 -10.26 -6.24
CA HIS A 222 -7.30 -10.32 -4.92
C HIS A 222 -6.74 -9.21 -4.03
N LEU A 223 -7.58 -8.21 -3.71
CA LEU A 223 -7.25 -7.12 -2.80
C LEU A 223 -7.81 -7.43 -1.40
N VAL A 224 -6.92 -7.74 -0.46
CA VAL A 224 -7.26 -7.99 0.95
C VAL A 224 -7.02 -6.71 1.75
N ILE A 225 -8.09 -6.08 2.21
CA ILE A 225 -8.06 -4.84 2.99
C ILE A 225 -8.25 -5.19 4.46
N VAL A 226 -7.30 -4.80 5.31
CA VAL A 226 -7.42 -4.91 6.77
C VAL A 226 -7.40 -3.52 7.38
N ASP A 227 -8.55 -3.04 7.88
CA ASP A 227 -8.68 -1.66 8.39
C ASP A 227 -7.83 -1.39 9.66
N GLU A 228 -7.59 -2.42 10.46
CA GLU A 228 -6.72 -2.33 11.63
C GLU A 228 -6.01 -3.66 11.89
N LEU A 229 -4.77 -3.78 11.40
CA LEU A 229 -3.93 -4.96 11.63
C LEU A 229 -3.72 -5.23 13.12
N ALA A 230 -3.51 -4.17 13.92
CA ALA A 230 -3.20 -4.28 15.35
C ALA A 230 -4.27 -5.05 16.14
N THR A 231 -5.53 -4.97 15.72
CA THR A 231 -6.62 -5.70 16.38
C THR A 231 -6.40 -7.21 16.29
N LEU A 232 -5.90 -7.71 15.16
CA LEU A 232 -5.64 -9.14 14.96
C LEU A 232 -4.21 -9.55 15.35
N THR A 233 -3.23 -8.66 15.21
CA THR A 233 -1.81 -8.99 15.44
C THR A 233 -1.28 -8.61 16.81
N ALA A 234 -1.95 -7.75 17.58
CA ALA A 234 -1.46 -7.31 18.90
C ALA A 234 -2.48 -7.47 20.02
N TYR A 235 -3.75 -7.15 19.76
CA TYR A 235 -4.78 -7.08 20.81
C TYR A 235 -5.66 -8.34 20.92
N ALA A 236 -5.65 -9.20 19.90
CA ALA A 236 -6.40 -10.46 19.91
C ALA A 236 -5.80 -11.51 20.88
N PRO A 237 -6.60 -12.53 21.27
CA PRO A 237 -6.09 -13.71 21.97
C PRO A 237 -4.89 -14.36 21.25
N MET A 238 -4.02 -15.01 22.01
CA MET A 238 -2.72 -15.50 21.51
C MET A 238 -2.85 -16.48 20.33
N ASP A 239 -3.87 -17.33 20.32
CA ASP A 239 -4.16 -18.28 19.25
C ASP A 239 -4.60 -17.58 17.96
N VAL A 240 -5.52 -16.61 18.08
CA VAL A 240 -5.98 -15.76 16.97
C VAL A 240 -4.80 -14.96 16.39
N ARG A 241 -3.98 -14.36 17.24
CA ARG A 241 -2.78 -13.63 16.83
C ARG A 241 -1.82 -14.51 16.03
N ARG A 242 -1.49 -15.69 16.54
CA ARG A 242 -0.54 -16.62 15.86
C ARG A 242 -1.06 -17.02 14.48
N ARG A 243 -2.36 -17.27 14.36
CA ARG A 243 -3.03 -17.62 13.10
C ARG A 243 -3.03 -16.43 12.12
N ALA A 244 -3.37 -15.23 12.59
CA ALA A 244 -3.32 -14.01 11.79
C ALA A 244 -1.91 -13.74 11.24
N GLU A 245 -0.89 -13.81 12.11
CA GLU A 245 0.52 -13.65 11.73
C GLU A 245 0.94 -14.70 10.70
N TYR A 246 0.55 -15.96 10.86
CA TYR A 246 0.86 -17.02 9.91
C TYR A 246 0.22 -16.79 8.53
N ALA A 247 -1.08 -16.45 8.49
CA ALA A 247 -1.80 -16.16 7.25
C ALA A 247 -1.24 -14.91 6.55
N LEU A 248 -1.05 -13.81 7.29
CA LEU A 248 -0.45 -12.58 6.75
C LEU A 248 0.97 -12.82 6.24
N GLY A 249 1.78 -13.64 6.93
CA GLY A 249 3.11 -13.98 6.47
C GLY A 249 3.12 -14.69 5.12
N ARG A 250 2.20 -15.62 4.90
CA ARG A 250 2.02 -16.29 3.60
C ARG A 250 1.60 -15.30 2.52
N LEU A 251 0.55 -14.52 2.79
CA LEU A 251 0.02 -13.51 1.85
C LEU A 251 1.09 -12.50 1.46
N LEU A 252 1.83 -11.95 2.43
CA LEU A 252 2.82 -10.90 2.20
C LEU A 252 4.11 -11.42 1.54
N THR A 253 4.44 -12.70 1.68
CA THR A 253 5.66 -13.28 1.10
C THR A 253 5.45 -13.82 -0.31
N LYS A 254 4.26 -14.38 -0.58
CA LYS A 254 3.96 -15.07 -1.85
C LYS A 254 2.95 -14.35 -2.72
N GLY A 255 2.02 -13.61 -2.12
CA GLY A 255 0.80 -13.13 -2.78
C GLY A 255 1.08 -12.22 -3.96
N ALA A 256 2.06 -11.32 -3.85
CA ALA A 256 2.44 -10.40 -4.92
C ALA A 256 2.75 -11.10 -6.26
N ALA A 257 3.31 -12.32 -6.21
CA ALA A 257 3.68 -13.08 -7.41
C ALA A 257 2.49 -13.75 -8.12
N VAL A 258 1.36 -13.90 -7.43
CA VAL A 258 0.19 -14.68 -7.89
C VAL A 258 -1.11 -13.89 -7.84
N GLY A 259 -1.05 -12.58 -7.57
CA GLY A 259 -2.20 -11.68 -7.67
C GLY A 259 -2.89 -11.32 -6.36
N TRP A 260 -2.34 -11.71 -5.21
CA TRP A 260 -2.85 -11.32 -3.90
C TRP A 260 -2.11 -10.09 -3.38
N VAL A 261 -2.87 -9.12 -2.88
CA VAL A 261 -2.36 -7.84 -2.43
C VAL A 261 -3.00 -7.48 -1.10
N VAL A 262 -2.20 -7.36 -0.05
CA VAL A 262 -2.66 -6.84 1.24
C VAL A 262 -2.51 -5.31 1.27
N LEU A 263 -3.61 -4.62 1.56
CA LEU A 263 -3.63 -3.23 2.02
C LEU A 263 -3.95 -3.25 3.51
N GLY A 264 -2.92 -3.09 4.34
CA GLY A 264 -3.02 -3.15 5.78
C GLY A 264 -2.92 -1.77 6.42
N CYS A 265 -3.86 -1.45 7.30
CA CYS A 265 -3.90 -0.20 8.05
C CYS A 265 -3.52 -0.42 9.51
N VAL A 266 -2.85 0.56 10.12
CA VAL A 266 -2.48 0.58 11.54
C VAL A 266 -2.72 1.98 12.12
N GLN A 267 -3.39 2.07 13.27
CA GLN A 267 -3.56 3.37 13.94
C GLN A 267 -2.31 3.83 14.68
N GLU A 268 -1.76 2.99 15.53
CA GLU A 268 -0.60 3.29 16.36
C GLU A 268 0.51 2.30 16.04
N PRO A 269 1.49 2.67 15.20
CA PRO A 269 2.57 1.76 14.88
C PRO A 269 3.43 1.52 16.14
N SER A 270 3.62 0.24 16.47
CA SER A 270 4.59 -0.23 17.47
C SER A 270 5.43 -1.38 16.87
N LYS A 271 6.60 -1.67 17.46
CA LYS A 271 7.45 -2.80 17.01
C LYS A 271 6.71 -4.15 17.11
N ASP A 272 5.83 -4.28 18.11
CA ASP A 272 5.04 -5.49 18.34
C ASP A 272 3.81 -5.56 17.41
N ILE A 273 3.32 -4.42 16.93
CA ILE A 273 2.14 -4.35 16.05
C ILE A 273 2.51 -4.65 14.58
N ILE A 274 3.73 -4.33 14.16
CA ILE A 274 4.17 -4.47 12.76
C ILE A 274 5.46 -5.32 12.62
N PRO A 275 5.51 -6.57 13.13
CA PRO A 275 6.69 -7.42 12.99
C PRO A 275 7.03 -7.71 11.52
N MET A 276 6.02 -7.69 10.64
CA MET A 276 6.12 -7.95 9.20
C MET A 276 6.30 -6.69 8.34
N ARG A 277 6.61 -5.54 8.92
CA ARG A 277 6.76 -4.25 8.21
C ARG A 277 7.60 -4.36 6.94
N GLY A 278 8.69 -5.14 7.00
CA GLY A 278 9.62 -5.33 5.89
C GLY A 278 8.98 -5.96 4.64
N LEU A 279 7.88 -6.69 4.78
CA LEU A 279 7.18 -7.36 3.69
C LEU A 279 6.20 -6.43 2.94
N PHE A 280 5.86 -5.28 3.52
CA PHE A 280 5.12 -4.24 2.82
C PHE A 280 6.09 -3.41 1.98
N THR A 281 5.93 -3.46 0.66
CA THR A 281 6.81 -2.84 -0.34
C THR A 281 6.44 -1.40 -0.67
N TYR A 282 5.23 -0.97 -0.32
CA TYR A 282 4.81 0.43 -0.37
C TYR A 282 4.30 0.86 1.00
N ARG A 283 4.86 1.95 1.56
CA ARG A 283 4.58 2.37 2.93
C ARG A 283 4.11 3.82 2.97
N ILE A 284 3.07 4.07 3.75
CA ILE A 284 2.43 5.38 3.87
C ILE A 284 2.31 5.72 5.35
N ALA A 285 2.88 6.85 5.75
CA ALA A 285 2.70 7.45 7.06
C ALA A 285 1.81 8.69 6.92
N LEU A 286 0.54 8.58 7.29
CA LEU A 286 -0.35 9.73 7.48
C LEU A 286 0.06 10.46 8.78
N GLY A 287 -0.77 11.37 9.29
CA GLY A 287 -0.49 12.04 10.57
C GLY A 287 -0.21 11.03 11.70
N LEU A 288 0.99 11.11 12.29
CA LEU A 288 1.46 10.30 13.42
C LEU A 288 1.57 11.15 14.70
N ASP A 289 1.77 10.50 15.85
CA ASP A 289 1.81 11.19 17.15
C ASP A 289 3.23 11.46 17.64
N THR A 290 4.22 10.64 17.25
CA THR A 290 5.60 10.79 17.73
C THR A 290 6.64 10.68 16.61
N PRO A 291 7.79 11.35 16.75
CA PRO A 291 8.91 11.25 15.80
C PRO A 291 9.35 9.81 15.49
N SER A 292 9.44 8.95 16.51
CA SER A 292 9.91 7.57 16.35
C SER A 292 8.96 6.70 15.52
N GLN A 293 7.67 7.03 15.49
CA GLN A 293 6.70 6.32 14.67
C GLN A 293 6.94 6.53 13.17
N VAL A 294 7.52 7.66 12.76
CA VAL A 294 7.84 7.91 11.35
C VAL A 294 8.80 6.84 10.84
N ASP A 295 9.92 6.66 11.53
CA ASP A 295 10.93 5.68 11.15
C ASP A 295 10.41 4.25 11.34
N MET A 296 9.53 4.05 12.31
CA MET A 296 8.85 2.78 12.50
C MET A 296 7.99 2.39 11.30
N VAL A 297 7.41 3.34 10.58
CA VAL A 297 6.55 3.06 9.42
C VAL A 297 7.35 3.07 8.13
N LEU A 298 8.05 4.17 7.84
CA LEU A 298 8.70 4.38 6.55
C LEU A 298 10.06 3.66 6.48
N GLY A 299 10.75 3.52 7.59
CA GLY A 299 12.09 2.94 7.69
C GLY A 299 13.06 3.86 8.43
N ASP A 300 14.18 3.30 8.87
CA ASP A 300 15.13 4.02 9.73
C ASP A 300 15.72 5.25 9.01
N GLY A 301 15.74 6.40 9.70
CA GLY A 301 16.28 7.66 9.18
C GLY A 301 15.36 8.43 8.21
N MET A 302 14.14 7.94 7.94
CA MET A 302 13.20 8.61 7.03
C MET A 302 12.72 9.95 7.57
N ARG A 303 12.59 10.09 8.89
CA ARG A 303 12.26 11.37 9.50
C ARG A 303 13.35 12.41 9.26
N ASP A 304 14.62 12.01 9.38
CA ASP A 304 15.78 12.88 9.13
C ASP A 304 15.89 13.27 7.65
N LEU A 305 15.38 12.44 6.74
CA LEU A 305 15.20 12.75 5.32
C LEU A 305 14.00 13.68 5.04
N GLY A 306 13.28 14.14 6.08
CA GLY A 306 12.24 15.15 5.97
C GLY A 306 10.80 14.61 5.95
N ALA A 307 10.58 13.32 6.26
CA ALA A 307 9.23 12.78 6.46
C ALA A 307 8.65 13.23 7.81
N LEU A 308 8.20 14.47 7.92
CA LEU A 308 7.68 15.03 9.17
C LEU A 308 6.21 14.64 9.42
N ALA A 309 5.89 13.34 9.35
CA ALA A 309 4.52 12.84 9.51
C ALA A 309 3.96 13.07 10.92
N ASP A 310 4.84 13.14 11.93
CA ASP A 310 4.52 13.51 13.32
C ASP A 310 4.10 14.99 13.49
N GLN A 311 4.41 15.84 12.51
CA GLN A 311 4.11 17.27 12.54
C GLN A 311 2.86 17.64 11.72
N ILE A 312 2.22 16.66 11.07
CA ILE A 312 0.99 16.90 10.29
C ILE A 312 -0.13 17.32 11.25
N PRO A 313 -0.82 18.45 11.01
CA PRO A 313 -1.88 18.93 11.90
C PRO A 313 -3.13 18.05 11.80
N LEU A 314 -3.89 17.94 12.90
CA LEU A 314 -5.16 17.20 12.95
C LEU A 314 -6.22 17.74 11.98
N THR A 315 -6.11 19.01 11.58
CA THR A 315 -7.00 19.67 10.62
C THR A 315 -6.73 19.26 9.16
N ALA A 316 -5.72 18.42 8.91
CA ALA A 316 -5.35 17.99 7.58
C ALA A 316 -5.40 16.47 7.38
N PRO A 317 -6.58 15.84 7.56
CA PRO A 317 -6.75 14.41 7.33
C PRO A 317 -6.46 14.05 5.88
N GLY A 318 -5.75 12.94 5.66
CA GLY A 318 -5.35 12.47 4.34
C GLY A 318 -4.00 13.01 3.88
N MET A 319 -3.40 13.98 4.60
CA MET A 319 -1.98 14.30 4.39
C MET A 319 -1.09 13.20 4.98
N GLY A 320 0.01 12.93 4.29
CA GLY A 320 1.01 11.97 4.72
C GLY A 320 2.29 12.06 3.93
N TYR A 321 3.15 11.07 4.18
CA TYR A 321 4.35 10.79 3.43
C TYR A 321 4.29 9.36 2.93
N ALA A 322 4.69 9.14 1.68
CA ALA A 322 4.80 7.82 1.10
C ALA A 322 6.26 7.51 0.78
N LEU A 323 6.60 6.22 0.88
CA LEU A 323 7.88 5.68 0.46
C LEU A 323 7.62 4.46 -0.44
N SER A 324 8.16 4.54 -1.65
CA SER A 324 8.21 3.44 -2.61
C SER A 324 9.58 2.76 -2.53
N GLU A 325 9.64 1.46 -2.76
CA GLU A 325 10.92 0.73 -2.84
C GLU A 325 11.89 1.28 -3.91
N PHE A 326 11.38 1.99 -4.93
CA PHE A 326 12.19 2.60 -6.00
C PHE A 326 12.63 4.03 -5.69
N GLU A 327 12.01 4.67 -4.70
CA GLU A 327 12.31 6.05 -4.33
C GLU A 327 13.10 6.03 -3.02
N LYS A 328 14.34 6.54 -3.05
CA LYS A 328 15.18 6.59 -1.84
C LYS A 328 14.69 7.58 -0.79
N ASN A 329 13.93 8.59 -1.21
CA ASN A 329 13.47 9.67 -0.35
C ASN A 329 11.94 9.62 -0.21
N PRO A 330 11.40 9.88 0.98
CA PRO A 330 9.96 10.00 1.17
C PRO A 330 9.42 11.27 0.50
N PHE A 331 8.22 11.20 -0.05
CA PHE A 331 7.53 12.34 -0.67
C PHE A 331 6.19 12.61 0.01
N ARG A 332 5.79 13.88 0.07
CA ARG A 332 4.56 14.30 0.75
C ARG A 332 3.37 14.19 -0.18
N VAL A 333 2.25 13.72 0.37
CA VAL A 333 1.04 13.37 -0.37
C VAL A 333 -0.22 13.83 0.35
N ARG A 334 -1.30 13.95 -0.41
CA ARG A 334 -2.67 14.17 0.09
C ARG A 334 -3.63 13.21 -0.61
N ALA A 335 -4.31 12.36 0.16
CA ALA A 335 -5.40 11.53 -0.34
C ALA A 335 -6.60 12.38 -0.77
N ALA A 336 -7.28 11.97 -1.84
CA ALA A 336 -8.56 12.52 -2.23
C ALA A 336 -9.63 12.18 -1.18
N TYR A 337 -10.54 13.12 -0.95
CA TYR A 337 -11.66 12.94 -0.03
C TYR A 337 -12.89 12.44 -0.80
N VAL A 338 -13.29 11.20 -0.51
CA VAL A 338 -14.55 10.61 -0.97
C VAL A 338 -15.54 10.70 0.18
N ASP A 339 -16.66 11.38 -0.04
CA ASP A 339 -17.71 11.51 0.97
C ASP A 339 -18.62 10.28 1.05
N ASP A 340 -19.40 10.20 2.13
CA ASP A 340 -20.26 9.05 2.42
C ASP A 340 -21.34 8.79 1.35
N ASP A 341 -21.87 9.84 0.72
CA ASP A 341 -22.89 9.70 -0.33
C ASP A 341 -22.24 9.14 -1.60
N GLN A 342 -21.07 9.66 -1.96
CA GLN A 342 -20.26 9.14 -3.06
C GLN A 342 -19.85 7.68 -2.86
N ILE A 343 -19.59 7.25 -1.62
CA ILE A 343 -19.29 5.84 -1.30
C ILE A 343 -20.53 4.98 -1.48
N ARG A 344 -21.70 5.42 -0.98
CA ARG A 344 -22.96 4.68 -1.13
C ARG A 344 -23.37 4.54 -2.60
N ASP A 345 -23.30 5.63 -3.37
CA ASP A 345 -23.64 5.64 -4.79
C ASP A 345 -22.71 4.70 -5.58
N MET A 346 -21.41 4.81 -5.34
CA MET A 346 -20.41 3.93 -5.94
C MET A 346 -20.65 2.47 -5.58
N ALA A 347 -20.95 2.16 -4.33
CA ALA A 347 -21.19 0.79 -3.89
C ALA A 347 -22.46 0.19 -4.51
N ALA A 348 -23.52 0.98 -4.64
CA ALA A 348 -24.75 0.56 -5.31
C ALA A 348 -24.55 0.32 -6.80
N GLU A 349 -23.76 1.17 -7.47
CA GLU A 349 -23.52 1.06 -8.91
C GLU A 349 -22.50 -0.01 -9.28
N TYR A 350 -21.44 -0.19 -8.49
CA TYR A 350 -20.28 -1.02 -8.87
C TYR A 350 -20.14 -2.30 -8.04
N ALA A 351 -21.21 -2.73 -7.39
CA ALA A 351 -21.27 -4.07 -6.80
C ALA A 351 -20.81 -5.13 -7.83
N PRO A 352 -19.99 -6.13 -7.43
CA PRO A 352 -19.56 -7.20 -8.32
C PRO A 352 -20.76 -7.83 -9.01
N ILE A 353 -20.67 -8.03 -10.33
CA ILE A 353 -21.68 -8.80 -11.04
C ILE A 353 -21.50 -10.25 -10.59
N THR A 354 -22.40 -10.74 -9.73
CA THR A 354 -22.42 -12.15 -9.34
C THR A 354 -22.89 -12.98 -10.53
N THR A 355 -21.95 -13.58 -11.27
CA THR A 355 -22.25 -14.65 -12.24
C THR A 355 -22.35 -16.02 -11.59
N ASP A 356 -22.05 -16.11 -10.28
CA ASP A 356 -22.00 -17.37 -9.55
C ASP A 356 -23.28 -17.58 -8.75
N ALA A 357 -24.05 -18.62 -9.13
CA ALA A 357 -25.20 -19.10 -8.38
C ALA A 357 -24.82 -19.88 -7.10
N ASN A 358 -23.53 -19.90 -6.71
CA ASN A 358 -23.01 -20.77 -5.64
C ASN A 358 -22.31 -20.06 -4.47
N ASP A 359 -22.25 -18.72 -4.43
CA ASP A 359 -21.62 -18.01 -3.29
C ASP A 359 -22.63 -17.60 -2.19
N VAL A 360 -23.65 -18.44 -1.95
CA VAL A 360 -24.46 -18.42 -0.73
C VAL A 360 -24.69 -19.86 -0.27
N GLU A 361 -23.64 -20.54 0.16
CA GLU A 361 -23.80 -21.59 1.17
C GLU A 361 -23.07 -21.17 2.44
N ASP A 362 -23.86 -20.89 3.48
CA ASP A 362 -23.42 -20.83 4.87
C ASP A 362 -22.51 -22.03 5.15
N ILE A 363 -21.23 -21.79 5.44
CA ILE A 363 -20.37 -22.85 5.99
C ILE A 363 -20.92 -23.15 7.39
N PRO A 364 -21.47 -24.35 7.67
CA PRO A 364 -21.96 -24.65 9.00
C PRO A 364 -20.79 -24.67 9.98
N ALA A 365 -20.91 -23.90 11.05
CA ALA A 365 -19.98 -23.93 12.17
C ALA A 365 -19.78 -25.38 12.63
N ALA A 366 -18.52 -25.84 12.71
CA ALA A 366 -18.19 -27.16 13.21
C ALA A 366 -18.75 -27.34 14.64
N PRO A 367 -19.28 -28.53 14.99
CA PRO A 367 -19.94 -28.73 16.27
C PRO A 367 -18.94 -28.71 17.43
N MET A 368 -19.23 -27.86 18.40
CA MET A 368 -18.56 -27.82 19.71
C MET A 368 -18.74 -29.16 20.43
N ALA A 369 -17.67 -29.95 20.56
CA ALA A 369 -17.65 -31.12 21.43
C ALA A 369 -17.45 -30.68 22.89
N GLY A 370 -18.49 -30.88 23.71
CA GLY A 370 -18.48 -30.61 25.13
C GLY A 370 -17.69 -31.61 25.97
N ASN A 371 -17.22 -31.12 27.13
CA ASN A 371 -16.57 -31.81 28.23
C ASN A 371 -17.04 -33.24 28.53
N ARG A 372 -16.07 -34.15 28.79
CA ARG A 372 -16.11 -35.13 29.90
C ARG A 372 -14.71 -35.40 30.47
N ASN A 373 -14.68 -35.67 31.77
CA ASN A 373 -13.54 -35.71 32.69
C ASN A 373 -12.91 -37.11 32.86
N GLU A 374 -11.66 -37.10 33.34
CA GLU A 374 -10.97 -38.07 34.23
C GLU A 374 -10.42 -39.42 33.70
N GLY A 375 -9.11 -39.62 33.90
CA GLY A 375 -8.58 -40.88 34.45
C GLY A 375 -7.37 -41.52 33.76
N GLN A 376 -6.24 -41.54 34.49
CA GLN A 376 -5.11 -42.49 34.45
C GLN A 376 -3.94 -42.29 33.47
N ALA A 377 -2.75 -42.41 34.07
CA ALA A 377 -1.41 -42.40 33.49
C ALA A 377 -1.01 -43.77 32.92
N ASP A 378 -0.23 -43.80 31.83
CA ASP A 378 1.02 -44.57 31.79
C ASP A 378 1.89 -44.31 30.55
N GLU A 379 3.20 -44.44 30.80
CA GLU A 379 4.35 -44.80 29.94
C GLU A 379 4.64 -44.13 28.58
N ALA A 380 5.87 -43.61 28.51
CA ALA A 380 6.54 -43.12 27.31
C ALA A 380 6.82 -44.21 26.27
N LYS A 381 6.45 -43.96 25.01
CA LYS A 381 6.86 -44.76 23.85
C LYS A 381 7.34 -43.84 22.71
N ARG A 382 8.48 -44.20 22.10
CA ARG A 382 9.14 -43.52 20.97
C ARG A 382 8.17 -43.31 19.79
N PRO A 383 8.28 -42.21 19.02
CA PRO A 383 7.42 -41.98 17.87
C PRO A 383 7.78 -42.93 16.73
N GLU A 384 6.76 -43.56 16.14
CA GLU A 384 6.81 -44.27 14.87
C GLU A 384 6.72 -43.27 13.70
N PRO A 385 7.24 -43.61 12.50
CA PRO A 385 7.30 -42.69 11.37
C PRO A 385 5.89 -42.31 10.89
N VAL A 386 5.68 -41.01 10.68
CA VAL A 386 4.42 -40.44 10.20
C VAL A 386 4.21 -40.86 8.73
N GLU A 387 3.10 -41.55 8.47
CA GLU A 387 2.61 -41.83 7.12
C GLU A 387 2.24 -40.52 6.41
N VAL A 388 2.61 -40.43 5.12
CA VAL A 388 2.24 -39.35 4.22
C VAL A 388 0.72 -39.42 4.00
N VAL A 389 -0.01 -38.43 4.48
CA VAL A 389 -1.44 -38.29 4.21
C VAL A 389 -1.57 -37.53 2.90
N ASP A 390 -2.04 -38.21 1.86
CA ASP A 390 -2.49 -37.58 0.62
C ASP A 390 -3.64 -36.62 0.94
N LEU A 391 -3.48 -35.34 0.62
CA LEU A 391 -4.54 -34.35 0.75
C LEU A 391 -5.63 -34.67 -0.26
N GLU A 392 -6.81 -35.03 0.26
CA GLU A 392 -8.03 -35.27 -0.51
C GLU A 392 -8.39 -34.07 -1.40
N GLU A 393 -9.04 -34.42 -2.51
CA GLU A 393 -9.20 -33.67 -3.75
C GLU A 393 -9.61 -32.20 -3.62
N CYS A 394 -8.92 -31.35 -4.39
CA CYS A 394 -9.31 -29.97 -4.65
C CYS A 394 -10.71 -29.97 -5.29
N PRO A 395 -11.66 -29.11 -4.84
CA PRO A 395 -12.97 -29.03 -5.47
C PRO A 395 -12.82 -28.69 -6.96
N PRO A 396 -13.61 -29.29 -7.86
CA PRO A 396 -13.41 -29.16 -9.29
C PRO A 396 -13.57 -27.70 -9.73
N ALA A 397 -12.56 -27.17 -10.40
CA ALA A 397 -12.66 -25.96 -11.19
C ALA A 397 -13.45 -26.29 -12.47
N ASP A 398 -14.77 -26.16 -12.41
CA ASP A 398 -15.60 -26.28 -13.61
C ASP A 398 -16.67 -25.18 -13.60
N VAL A 399 -16.47 -24.15 -14.43
CA VAL A 399 -17.30 -23.82 -15.60
C VAL A 399 -16.64 -22.62 -16.32
N THR A 400 -16.44 -22.77 -17.61
CA THR A 400 -15.98 -21.71 -18.53
C THR A 400 -17.01 -20.57 -18.56
N PRO A 401 -16.66 -19.32 -18.25
CA PRO A 401 -17.65 -18.23 -18.24
C PRO A 401 -18.03 -17.82 -19.67
N VAL A 402 -19.33 -17.85 -19.98
CA VAL A 402 -19.90 -17.15 -21.15
C VAL A 402 -20.29 -15.75 -20.71
N VAL A 403 -19.32 -14.83 -20.76
CA VAL A 403 -19.55 -13.38 -20.70
C VAL A 403 -19.63 -12.88 -22.14
N PRO A 404 -20.53 -11.96 -22.51
CA PRO A 404 -20.61 -11.45 -23.87
C PRO A 404 -19.25 -10.91 -24.31
N ASP A 405 -18.74 -11.35 -25.46
CA ASP A 405 -17.43 -10.93 -26.00
C ASP A 405 -17.25 -9.40 -26.02
N SER A 406 -18.36 -8.66 -26.10
CA SER A 406 -18.42 -7.21 -26.02
C SER A 406 -17.91 -6.60 -24.71
N LEU A 407 -17.90 -7.33 -23.59
CA LEU A 407 -17.39 -6.84 -22.29
C LEU A 407 -15.91 -7.21 -22.09
N LEU A 408 -15.50 -8.39 -22.57
CA LEU A 408 -14.11 -8.87 -22.54
C LEU A 408 -13.20 -8.08 -23.48
N ALA A 409 -13.73 -7.66 -24.64
CA ALA A 409 -13.04 -6.75 -25.55
C ALA A 409 -12.83 -5.35 -24.94
N LYS A 410 -13.57 -4.99 -23.88
CA LYS A 410 -13.57 -3.66 -23.25
C LYS A 410 -12.61 -3.49 -22.06
N LEU A 411 -11.86 -4.51 -21.65
CA LEU A 411 -10.98 -4.44 -20.47
C LEU A 411 -9.51 -4.78 -20.76
N ARG A 412 -9.13 -5.02 -22.01
CA ARG A 412 -7.74 -5.33 -22.37
C ARG A 412 -6.87 -4.07 -22.53
N ASN A 413 -6.01 -3.80 -21.56
CA ASN A 413 -4.60 -3.47 -21.80
C ASN A 413 -3.80 -3.47 -20.48
N LEU A 414 -3.06 -4.55 -20.24
CA LEU A 414 -1.82 -4.51 -19.45
C LEU A 414 -0.69 -4.31 -20.47
N PRO A 415 0.19 -3.31 -20.32
CA PRO A 415 1.26 -3.09 -21.30
C PRO A 415 2.19 -4.30 -21.36
N ALA A 416 2.44 -4.79 -22.58
CA ALA A 416 3.56 -5.67 -22.86
C ALA A 416 4.84 -4.88 -22.58
N ALA A 417 5.77 -5.46 -21.82
CA ALA A 417 7.10 -4.89 -21.64
C ALA A 417 7.84 -5.06 -22.97
N ASP A 418 7.94 -3.99 -23.75
CA ASP A 418 8.81 -3.96 -24.93
C ASP A 418 10.26 -4.13 -24.47
N GLY A 419 10.83 -5.28 -24.81
CA GLY A 419 12.27 -5.51 -24.78
C GLY A 419 12.89 -4.81 -25.97
N SER A 420 13.47 -3.63 -25.76
CA SER A 420 14.38 -3.02 -26.72
C SER A 420 15.80 -3.56 -26.49
N ASP A 421 16.09 -4.73 -27.07
CA ASP A 421 17.47 -5.09 -27.41
C ASP A 421 17.85 -4.32 -28.68
N GLY A 422 18.54 -3.20 -28.48
CA GLY A 422 19.17 -2.42 -29.55
C GLY A 422 20.68 -2.63 -29.52
N THR A 423 21.14 -3.78 -30.03
CA THR A 423 22.55 -3.99 -30.38
C THR A 423 22.65 -4.02 -31.90
N GLU A 424 23.04 -2.91 -32.52
CA GLU A 424 23.75 -2.93 -33.82
C GLU A 424 24.48 -1.62 -34.09
N ALA A 425 25.58 -1.75 -34.85
CA ALA A 425 26.77 -0.92 -34.84
C ALA A 425 26.68 0.38 -35.67
N ALA A 426 27.41 1.41 -35.22
CA ALA A 426 28.51 2.08 -35.95
C ALA A 426 29.17 3.14 -35.05
#